data_AF-A0A537SI79-F1
#
_entry.id   AF-A0A537SI79-F1
#
_cell.length_a   1.000
_cell.length_b   1.000
_cell.length_c   1.000
_cell.angle_alpha   90.00
_cell.angle_beta   90.00
_cell.angle_gamma   90.00
#
_symmetry.space_group_name_H-M   'P 1'
#
loop_
_entity.id
_entity.type
_entity.pdbx_description
1 polymer ?
#
loop_
_entity_poly.entity_id
_entity_poly.type
_entity_poly.pdbx_seq_one_letter_code
_entity_poly.pdbx_strand_id
1 'polypeptide(L)'
;EQGKAANTGHAIVALSVEAFAPAALFKRQVDAAVRAMRAAQRLPGVERIWLPGEQSHRKRQDRMQHGIPMPKPLRDSLEAAARDLGIAPLG
;
A
#
# COMPACT_ATOMS: atom_id res chain seq x y z
N GLU A 1 13.39 -21.67 21.77
CA GLU A 1 14.52 -21.67 20.82
C GLU A 1 14.73 -20.24 20.31
N GLN A 2 15.97 -19.74 20.37
CA GLN A 2 16.32 -18.45 19.75
C GLN A 2 16.24 -18.59 18.23
N GLY A 3 15.54 -17.64 17.60
CA GLY A 3 15.07 -17.73 16.21
C GLY A 3 16.18 -17.98 15.19
N LYS A 4 16.03 -19.06 14.43
CA LYS A 4 16.83 -19.33 13.24
C LYS A 4 16.65 -18.16 12.26
N ALA A 5 17.76 -17.60 11.76
CA ALA A 5 17.72 -16.49 10.81
C ALA A 5 16.79 -16.83 9.63
N ALA A 6 15.87 -15.92 9.33
CA ALA A 6 14.98 -16.06 8.17
C ALA A 6 15.83 -16.03 6.90
N ASN A 7 15.84 -17.14 6.16
CA ASN A 7 16.57 -17.27 4.89
C ASN A 7 15.81 -16.56 3.76
N THR A 8 15.57 -15.26 3.90
CA THR A 8 14.78 -14.45 2.98
C THR A 8 15.69 -13.54 2.15
N GLY A 9 15.77 -13.79 0.85
CA GLY A 9 16.46 -12.92 -0.11
C GLY A 9 15.52 -11.84 -0.67
N HIS A 10 16.09 -10.68 -1.00
CA HIS A 10 15.38 -9.57 -1.64
C HIS A 10 16.17 -9.07 -2.85
N ALA A 11 15.48 -8.69 -3.92
CA ALA A 11 16.07 -8.03 -5.09
C ALA A 11 15.35 -6.70 -5.33
N ILE A 12 16.12 -5.64 -5.58
CA ILE A 12 15.61 -4.28 -5.76
C ILE A 12 16.20 -3.74 -7.06
N VAL A 13 15.34 -3.14 -7.90
CA VAL A 13 15.73 -2.52 -9.17
C VAL A 13 15.14 -1.12 -9.23
N ALA A 14 15.98 -0.14 -9.60
CA ALA A 14 15.58 1.22 -9.89
C ALA A 14 15.97 1.56 -11.32
N LEU A 15 14.99 1.98 -12.13
CA LEU A 15 15.19 2.38 -13.52
C LEU A 15 14.95 3.87 -13.66
N SER A 16 15.91 4.59 -14.24
CA SER A 16 15.72 6.00 -14.58
C SER A 16 14.81 6.10 -15.80
N VAL A 17 13.63 6.68 -15.63
CA VAL A 17 12.71 6.97 -16.76
C VAL A 17 13.37 7.90 -17.78
N GLU A 18 14.14 8.87 -17.30
CA GLU A 18 14.82 9.87 -18.15
C GLU A 18 15.89 9.27 -19.06
N ALA A 19 16.39 8.08 -18.74
CA ALA A 19 17.29 7.33 -19.63
C ALA A 19 16.58 6.82 -20.90
N PHE A 20 15.25 6.81 -20.94
CA PHE A 20 14.45 6.30 -22.06
C PHE A 20 13.59 7.38 -22.73
N ALA A 21 13.05 8.32 -21.95
CA ALA A 21 12.21 9.40 -22.45
C ALA A 21 12.10 10.55 -21.44
N PRO A 22 11.75 11.78 -21.86
CA PRO A 22 11.41 12.85 -20.94
C PRO A 22 10.34 12.39 -19.94
N ALA A 23 10.57 12.56 -18.63
CA ALA A 23 9.68 12.05 -17.60
C ALA A 23 8.23 12.55 -17.75
N ALA A 24 8.05 13.79 -18.21
CA ALA A 24 6.72 14.35 -18.48
C ALA A 24 5.99 13.61 -19.62
N LEU A 25 6.71 13.19 -20.67
CA LEU A 25 6.12 12.40 -21.76
C LEU A 25 5.73 11.01 -21.27
N PHE A 26 6.62 10.34 -20.53
CA PHE A 26 6.33 9.03 -19.94
C PHE A 26 5.08 9.06 -19.05
N LYS A 27 4.96 10.06 -18.16
CA LYS A 27 3.78 10.24 -17.30
C LYS A 27 2.50 10.40 -18.12
N ARG A 28 2.51 11.21 -19.19
CA ARG A 28 1.35 11.35 -20.08
C ARG A 28 0.95 10.04 -20.76
N GLN A 29 1.91 9.20 -21.15
CA GLN A 29 1.65 7.88 -21.72
C GLN A 29 1.03 6.94 -20.68
N VAL A 30 1.56 6.93 -19.46
CA VAL A 30 0.97 6.19 -18.33
C VAL A 30 -0.48 6.65 -18.09
N ASP A 31 -0.74 7.95 -18.06
CA ASP A 31 -2.09 8.49 -17.89
C ASP A 31 -3.04 8.04 -19.01
N ALA A 32 -2.54 7.96 -20.26
CA ALA A 32 -3.33 7.46 -21.38
C ALA A 32 -3.69 5.98 -21.22
N ALA A 33 -2.73 5.15 -20.79
CA ALA A 33 -2.97 3.74 -20.50
C ALA A 33 -3.99 3.58 -19.35
N VAL A 34 -3.87 4.38 -18.30
CA VAL A 34 -4.84 4.40 -17.19
C VAL A 34 -6.24 4.74 -17.68
N ARG A 35 -6.39 5.79 -18.49
CA ARG A 35 -7.69 6.18 -19.07
C ARG A 35 -8.28 5.07 -19.92
N ALA A 36 -7.47 4.41 -20.75
CA ALA A 36 -7.92 3.30 -21.59
C ALA A 36 -8.42 2.11 -20.75
N MET A 37 -7.68 1.72 -19.71
CA MET A 37 -8.10 0.65 -18.79
C MET A 37 -9.42 0.98 -18.10
N ARG A 38 -9.63 2.23 -17.69
CA ARG A 38 -10.88 2.66 -17.05
C ARG A 38 -12.07 2.70 -17.99
N ALA A 39 -11.84 2.96 -19.27
CA ALA A 39 -12.88 3.04 -20.29
C ALA A 39 -13.28 1.67 -20.86
N ALA A 40 -12.53 0.60 -20.53
CA ALA A 40 -12.82 -0.73 -21.01
C ALA A 40 -14.20 -1.25 -20.55
N GLN A 41 -14.78 -2.15 -21.34
CA GLN A 41 -16.06 -2.79 -21.00
C GLN A 41 -15.95 -3.52 -19.66
N ARG A 42 -16.90 -3.23 -18.77
CA ARG A 42 -17.01 -3.86 -17.46
C ARG A 42 -17.83 -5.14 -17.56
N LEU A 43 -17.49 -6.12 -16.72
CA LEU A 43 -18.34 -7.30 -16.53
C LEU A 43 -19.65 -6.91 -15.81
N PRO A 44 -20.74 -7.68 -15.98
CA PRO A 44 -21.97 -7.47 -15.21
C PRO A 44 -21.69 -7.43 -13.70
N GLY A 45 -22.27 -6.46 -13.01
CA GLY A 45 -22.07 -6.26 -11.57
C GLY A 45 -20.75 -5.57 -11.17
N VAL A 46 -19.86 -5.23 -12.12
CA VAL A 46 -18.64 -4.48 -11.81
C VAL A 46 -18.87 -2.98 -11.98
N GLU A 47 -18.83 -2.24 -10.88
CA GLU A 47 -19.04 -0.78 -10.88
C GLU A 47 -17.87 -0.01 -11.49
N ARG A 48 -16.62 -0.41 -11.18
CA ARG A 48 -15.41 0.29 -11.64
C ARG A 48 -14.21 -0.65 -11.76
N ILE A 49 -13.36 -0.37 -12.74
CA ILE A 49 -12.03 -0.98 -12.90
C ILE A 49 -11.02 -0.21 -12.05
N TRP A 50 -10.31 -0.95 -11.19
CA TRP A 50 -9.30 -0.42 -10.29
C TRP A 50 -7.90 -0.58 -10.86
N LEU A 51 -7.06 0.43 -10.65
CA LEU A 51 -5.65 0.35 -11.02
C LEU A 51 -4.82 -0.04 -9.79
N PRO A 52 -3.66 -0.70 -9.98
CA PRO A 52 -2.73 -0.98 -8.90
C PRO A 52 -2.41 0.28 -8.09
N GLY A 53 -2.53 0.19 -6.77
CA GLY A 53 -2.24 1.30 -5.84
C GLY A 53 -3.43 2.21 -5.51
N GLU A 54 -4.53 2.20 -6.26
CA GLU A 54 -5.65 3.13 -5.99
C GLU A 54 -6.39 2.82 -4.69
N GLN A 55 -6.68 1.56 -4.45
CA GLN A 55 -7.37 1.14 -3.22
C GLN A 55 -6.50 1.41 -1.98
N SER A 56 -5.19 1.16 -2.06
CA SER A 56 -4.27 1.42 -0.95
C SER A 56 -4.06 2.92 -0.74
N HIS A 57 -3.99 3.72 -1.81
CA HIS A 57 -3.94 5.18 -1.73
C HIS A 57 -5.18 5.73 -1.02
N ARG A 58 -6.38 5.30 -1.42
CA ARG A 58 -7.64 5.69 -0.76
C ARG A 58 -7.67 5.30 0.72
N LYS A 59 -7.32 4.05 1.06
CA LYS A 59 -7.23 3.60 2.46
C LYS A 59 -6.22 4.42 3.26
N ARG A 60 -5.09 4.81 2.65
CA ARG A 60 -4.10 5.68 3.31
C ARG A 60 -4.69 7.06 3.59
N GLN A 61 -5.33 7.70 2.61
CA GLN A 61 -5.96 9.01 2.79
C GLN A 61 -7.01 8.97 3.91
N ASP A 62 -7.89 7.98 3.88
CA ASP A 62 -8.91 7.75 4.90
C ASP A 62 -8.28 7.58 6.30
N ARG A 63 -7.30 6.68 6.45
CA ARG A 63 -6.66 6.41 7.75
C ARG A 63 -5.81 7.56 8.28
N MET A 64 -5.32 8.46 7.41
CA MET A 64 -4.65 9.69 7.85
C MET A 64 -5.65 10.69 8.44
N GLN A 65 -6.90 10.66 8.00
CA GLN A 65 -7.95 11.57 8.47
C GLN A 65 -8.75 10.99 9.65
N HIS A 66 -9.05 9.70 9.61
CA HIS A 66 -9.98 9.03 10.54
C HIS A 66 -9.30 8.04 11.48
N GLY A 67 -7.99 7.88 11.40
CA GLY A 67 -7.22 6.91 12.18
C GLY A 67 -7.19 5.50 11.58
N ILE A 68 -6.30 4.66 12.10
CA ILE A 68 -6.14 3.28 11.64
C ILE A 68 -7.09 2.38 12.44
N PRO A 69 -8.03 1.66 11.79
CA PRO A 69 -8.88 0.71 12.51
C PRO A 69 -8.03 -0.44 13.04
N MET A 70 -8.06 -0.64 14.37
CA MET A 70 -7.34 -1.71 15.05
C MET A 70 -8.34 -2.72 15.63
N PRO A 71 -8.30 -3.99 15.20
CA PRO A 71 -9.06 -5.05 15.85
C PRO A 71 -8.68 -5.18 17.32
N LYS A 72 -9.66 -5.47 18.18
CA LYS A 72 -9.43 -5.64 19.64
C LYS A 72 -8.25 -6.57 19.97
N PRO A 73 -8.11 -7.77 19.35
CA PRO A 73 -6.98 -8.65 19.67
C PRO A 73 -5.61 -8.03 19.38
N LEU A 74 -5.50 -7.23 18.31
CA LEU A 74 -4.26 -6.53 17.99
C LEU A 74 -3.94 -5.47 19.04
N ARG A 75 -4.96 -4.71 19.48
CA ARG A 75 -4.79 -3.71 20.54
C ARG A 75 -4.35 -4.36 21.85
N ASP A 76 -4.99 -5.45 22.25
CA ASP A 76 -4.65 -6.19 23.47
C ASP A 76 -3.20 -6.71 23.43
N SER A 77 -2.75 -7.23 22.28
CA SER A 77 -1.35 -7.65 22.08
C SER A 77 -0.36 -6.49 22.18
N LEU A 78 -0.69 -5.32 21.63
CA LEU A 78 0.17 -4.14 21.70
C LEU A 78 0.25 -3.58 23.13
N GLU A 79 -0.87 -3.58 23.86
CA GLU A 79 -0.90 -3.17 25.27
C GLU A 79 -0.10 -4.13 26.17
N ALA A 80 -0.12 -5.44 25.88
CA ALA A 80 0.73 -6.41 26.57
C ALA A 80 2.22 -6.13 26.31
N ALA A 81 2.61 -5.93 25.06
CA ALA A 81 3.98 -5.58 24.70
C ALA A 81 4.43 -4.26 25.36
N ALA A 82 3.55 -3.26 25.45
CA ALA A 82 3.85 -2.00 26.13
C ALA A 82 4.14 -2.20 27.62
N ARG A 83 3.35 -3.05 28.31
CA ARG A 83 3.59 -3.40 29.72
C ARG A 83 4.92 -4.12 29.90
N ASP A 84 5.21 -5.11 29.06
CA ASP A 84 6.45 -5.90 29.15
C ASP A 84 7.70 -5.03 28.95
N LEU A 85 7.58 -4.00 28.11
CA LEU A 85 8.66 -3.05 27.81
C LEU A 85 8.67 -1.83 28.74
N GLY A 86 7.69 -1.68 29.64
CA GLY A 86 7.59 -0.53 30.55
C GLY A 86 7.32 0.82 29.85
N ILE A 87 6.63 0.81 28.71
CA ILE A 87 6.27 2.03 27.95
C ILE A 87 4.78 2.34 28.04
N ALA A 88 4.41 3.59 27.72
CA ALA A 88 3.02 4.03 27.75
C ALA A 88 2.13 3.21 26.77
N PRO A 89 0.93 2.77 27.20
CA PRO A 89 0.01 2.05 26.35
C PRO A 89 -0.64 2.95 25.29
N LEU A 90 -1.23 2.32 24.27
CA LEU A 90 -2.10 3.01 23.31
C LEU A 90 -3.43 3.34 24.02
N GLY A 91 -3.67 4.64 24.25
CA GLY A 91 -4.88 5.17 24.89
C GLY A 91 -6.18 4.64 24.29
#